data_AF-A0A529QB39-F1
#
_entry.id   AF-A0A529QB39-F1
#
_cell.length_a   1.000
_cell.length_b   1.000
_cell.length_c   1.000
_cell.angle_alpha   90.00
_cell.angle_beta   90.00
_cell.angle_gamma   90.00
#
_symmetry.space_group_name_H-M   'P 1'
#
loop_
_entity.id
_entity.type
_entity.pdbx_description
1 polymer ?
#
loop_
_entity_poly.entity_id
_entity_poly.type
_entity_poly.pdbx_seq_one_letter_code
_entity_poly.pdbx_strand_id
1 'polypeptide(L)'
;LEDKGVPAMVQRTLIRPPSSRLGPITTDERRKIIAESPVAGQYDQVVDRESAFEILQKKTKEAQDAEAQAQQQNSGGSRWTIPGFDDVLGTGNRRSSNRQTVAEAAIKSVVRSVGSSVGRAIVRGILGSLSRGR
;
A
#
# COMPACT_ATOMS: atom_id res chain seq x y z
N LEU A 1 -21.29 43.89 66.13
CA LEU A 1 -22.10 45.03 65.68
C LEU A 1 -21.70 46.19 66.59
N GLU A 2 -21.39 47.33 66.00
CA GLU A 2 -21.17 48.58 66.73
C GLU A 2 -22.53 49.23 67.03
N ASP A 3 -22.49 50.40 67.66
CA ASP A 3 -23.69 51.10 68.09
C ASP A 3 -24.62 51.41 66.92
N LYS A 4 -25.94 51.34 67.16
CA LYS A 4 -27.00 51.43 66.13
C LYS A 4 -26.97 50.34 65.05
N GLY A 5 -26.40 49.17 65.33
CA GLY A 5 -26.51 48.01 64.44
C GLY A 5 -25.58 48.05 63.23
N VAL A 6 -24.52 48.84 63.29
CA VAL A 6 -23.51 48.90 62.23
C VAL A 6 -22.68 47.59 62.25
N PRO A 7 -22.52 46.88 61.11
CA PRO A 7 -21.70 45.67 61.05
C PRO A 7 -20.26 46.00 61.41
N ALA A 8 -19.76 45.35 62.47
CA ALA A 8 -18.38 45.49 62.92
C ALA A 8 -17.45 44.62 62.08
N MET A 9 -16.17 45.03 61.96
CA MET A 9 -15.16 44.22 61.28
C MET A 9 -15.01 42.84 61.96
N VAL A 10 -14.96 41.79 61.14
CA VAL A 10 -14.76 40.41 61.62
C VAL A 10 -13.31 40.19 62.06
N GLN A 11 -13.10 39.23 62.97
CA GLN A 11 -11.77 38.88 63.46
C GLN A 11 -10.89 38.34 62.33
N ARG A 12 -9.63 38.79 62.28
CA ARG A 12 -8.63 38.29 61.33
C ARG A 12 -8.17 36.91 61.78
N THR A 13 -8.39 35.89 60.95
CA THR A 13 -7.92 34.53 61.19
C THR A 13 -6.75 34.21 60.25
N LEU A 14 -5.74 33.50 60.74
CA LEU A 14 -4.62 33.01 59.93
C LEU A 14 -5.00 31.69 59.26
N ILE A 15 -4.69 31.57 57.97
CA ILE A 15 -4.88 30.33 57.20
C ILE A 15 -3.57 29.54 57.28
N ARG A 16 -3.64 28.27 57.73
CA ARG A 16 -2.51 27.34 57.64
C ARG A 16 -2.56 26.63 56.28
N PRO A 17 -1.64 26.90 55.35
CA PRO A 17 -1.60 26.17 54.09
C PRO A 17 -1.25 24.69 54.34
N PRO A 18 -1.68 23.78 53.46
CA PRO A 18 -1.33 22.36 53.57
C PRO A 18 0.19 22.18 53.49
N SER A 19 0.72 21.28 54.32
CA SER A 19 2.14 20.89 54.30
C SER A 19 2.42 19.88 53.18
N SER A 20 1.96 20.15 51.96
CA SER A 20 2.23 19.30 50.80
C SER A 20 3.53 19.73 50.12
N ARG A 21 4.33 18.76 49.68
CA ARG A 21 5.48 19.01 48.80
C ARG A 21 4.93 19.24 47.39
N LEU A 22 4.82 20.51 47.01
CA LEU A 22 4.47 20.93 45.66
C LEU A 22 5.75 21.03 44.83
N GLY A 23 5.86 20.21 43.80
CA GLY A 23 7.00 20.20 42.89
C GLY A 23 7.23 18.84 42.23
N PRO A 24 8.07 18.79 41.18
CA PRO A 24 8.41 17.53 40.53
C PRO A 24 9.14 16.59 41.50
N ILE A 25 8.82 15.30 41.41
CA ILE A 25 9.52 14.23 42.12
C ILE A 25 10.95 14.11 41.59
N THR A 26 11.92 13.80 42.46
CA THR A 26 13.28 13.51 41.99
C THR A 26 13.32 12.20 41.22
N THR A 27 14.32 12.04 40.35
CA THR A 27 14.51 10.79 39.58
C THR A 27 14.68 9.57 40.47
N ASP A 28 15.38 9.73 41.60
CA ASP A 28 15.63 8.64 42.55
C ASP A 28 14.39 8.25 43.35
N GLU A 29 13.60 9.23 43.81
CA GLU A 29 12.31 8.97 44.46
C GLU A 29 11.35 8.26 43.50
N ARG A 30 11.29 8.70 42.23
CA ARG A 30 10.48 8.06 41.21
C ARG A 30 10.90 6.60 40.99
N ARG A 31 12.20 6.32 40.94
CA ARG A 31 12.72 4.96 40.76
C ARG A 31 12.29 4.03 41.91
N LYS A 32 12.36 4.51 43.16
CA LYS A 32 11.93 3.75 44.34
C LYS A 32 10.44 3.41 44.29
N ILE A 33 9.59 4.39 43.99
CA ILE A 33 8.13 4.19 43.90
C ILE A 33 7.78 3.17 42.80
N ILE A 34 8.46 3.23 41.64
CA ILE A 34 8.23 2.27 40.56
C ILE A 34 8.64 0.86 40.99
N ALA A 35 9.75 0.71 41.71
CA ALA A 35 10.21 -0.59 42.21
C ALA A 35 9.29 -1.21 43.27
N GLU A 36 8.61 -0.39 44.07
CA GLU A 36 7.63 -0.84 45.07
C GLU A 36 6.25 -1.17 44.48
N SER A 37 6.02 -0.85 43.20
CA SER A 37 4.74 -1.04 42.53
C SER A 37 4.38 -2.53 42.39
N PRO A 38 3.11 -2.93 42.60
CA PRO A 38 2.66 -4.31 42.39
C PRO A 38 2.73 -4.76 40.92
N VAL A 39 2.89 -3.81 39.98
CA VAL A 39 3.05 -4.08 38.55
C VAL A 39 4.48 -3.80 38.07
N ALA A 40 5.44 -3.68 38.99
CA ALA A 40 6.85 -3.57 38.64
C ALA A 40 7.26 -4.72 37.70
N GLY A 41 8.00 -4.43 36.64
CA GLY A 41 8.39 -5.40 35.61
C GLY A 41 7.34 -5.66 34.52
N GLN A 42 6.05 -5.44 34.77
CA GLN A 42 5.00 -5.77 33.78
C GLN A 42 4.93 -4.78 32.62
N TYR A 43 5.19 -3.50 32.89
CA TYR A 43 5.04 -2.41 31.91
C TYR A 43 6.33 -1.58 31.73
N ASP A 44 7.45 -2.10 32.20
CA ASP A 44 8.73 -1.37 32.17
C ASP A 44 9.34 -1.33 30.76
N GLN A 45 8.93 -2.26 29.89
CA GLN A 45 9.39 -2.29 28.51
C GLN A 45 8.57 -1.37 27.63
N VAL A 46 9.23 -0.34 27.10
CA VAL A 46 8.67 0.51 26.06
C VAL A 46 8.62 -0.29 24.77
N VAL A 47 7.42 -0.60 24.29
CA VAL A 47 7.21 -1.22 22.99
C VAL A 47 6.87 -0.13 21.99
N ASP A 48 7.84 0.20 21.13
CA ASP A 48 7.60 1.05 19.98
C ASP A 48 7.02 0.21 18.83
N ARG A 49 5.97 0.72 18.19
CA ARG A 49 5.25 -0.01 17.13
C ARG A 49 5.57 0.62 15.79
N GLU A 50 5.87 -0.21 14.79
CA GLU A 50 6.03 0.27 13.42
C GLU A 50 4.79 1.06 12.98
N SER A 51 4.98 2.32 12.62
CA SER A 51 3.87 3.19 12.22
C SER A 51 3.38 2.82 10.82
N ALA A 52 2.08 3.03 10.56
CA ALA A 52 1.52 2.82 9.22
C ALA A 52 2.25 3.67 8.16
N PHE A 53 2.73 4.86 8.56
CA PHE A 53 3.51 5.75 7.71
C PHE A 53 4.85 5.11 7.29
N GLU A 54 5.60 4.54 8.23
CA GLU A 54 6.86 3.83 7.94
C GLU A 54 6.65 2.64 7.02
N ILE A 55 5.60 1.85 7.27
CA ILE A 55 5.25 0.69 6.43
C ILE A 55 4.93 1.14 4.99
N LEU A 56 4.14 2.20 4.83
CA LEU A 56 3.79 2.73 3.51
C LEU A 56 4.99 3.35 2.80
N GLN A 57 5.85 4.05 3.53
CA GLN A 57 7.07 4.63 2.98
C GLN A 57 8.03 3.53 2.50
N LYS A 58 8.20 2.46 3.29
CA LYS A 58 9.00 1.29 2.93
C LYS A 58 8.47 0.62 1.65
N LYS A 59 7.15 0.37 1.57
CA LYS A 59 6.51 -0.20 0.38
C LYS A 59 6.70 0.67 -0.86
N THR A 60 6.59 2.00 -0.71
CA THR A 60 6.79 2.93 -1.83
C THR A 60 8.23 2.89 -2.32
N LYS A 61 9.21 2.86 -1.40
CA LYS A 61 10.63 2.73 -1.75
C LYS A 61 10.94 1.40 -2.45
N GLU A 62 10.45 0.30 -1.91
CA GLU A 62 10.61 -1.04 -2.52
C GLU A 62 10.02 -1.10 -3.94
N ALA A 63 8.87 -0.47 -4.18
CA ALA A 63 8.27 -0.39 -5.51
C ALA A 63 9.13 0.44 -6.48
N GLN A 64 9.65 1.58 -6.05
CA GLN A 64 10.53 2.42 -6.86
C GLN A 64 11.85 1.73 -7.21
N ASP A 65 12.45 1.02 -6.25
CA ASP A 65 13.69 0.28 -6.46
C ASP A 65 13.47 -0.89 -7.44
N ALA A 66 12.34 -1.58 -7.35
CA ALA A 66 11.97 -2.65 -8.27
C ALA A 66 11.75 -2.12 -9.71
N GLU A 67 11.10 -0.96 -9.86
CA GLU A 67 10.92 -0.30 -11.16
C GLU A 67 12.26 0.15 -11.77
N ALA A 68 13.16 0.70 -10.96
CA ALA A 68 14.49 1.11 -11.42
C ALA A 68 15.33 -0.08 -11.89
N GLN A 69 15.29 -1.21 -11.17
CA GLN A 69 15.97 -2.44 -11.56
C GLN A 69 15.40 -3.05 -12.85
N ALA A 70 14.07 -3.03 -13.02
CA ALA A 70 13.42 -3.51 -14.24
C ALA A 70 13.77 -2.66 -15.48
N GLN A 71 13.92 -1.34 -15.31
CA GLN A 71 14.34 -0.44 -16.40
C GLN A 71 15.81 -0.64 -16.80
N GLN A 72 16.70 -0.91 -15.82
CA GLN A 72 18.11 -1.23 -16.11
C GLN A 72 18.30 -2.60 -16.78
N GLN A 73 17.43 -3.57 -16.51
CA GLN A 73 17.45 -4.85 -17.22
C GLN A 73 16.89 -4.76 -18.64
N ASN A 74 15.92 -3.87 -18.89
CA ASN A 74 15.35 -3.66 -20.22
C ASN A 74 16.20 -2.77 -21.15
N SER A 75 17.18 -2.03 -20.64
CA SER A 75 18.08 -1.20 -21.46
C SER A 75 19.31 -1.97 -22.00
N GLY A 76 19.51 -3.23 -21.61
CA GLY A 76 20.58 -4.10 -22.11
C GLY A 76 20.21 -4.99 -23.32
N GLY A 77 18.94 -5.02 -23.72
CA GLY A 77 18.47 -5.81 -24.86
C GLY A 77 18.27 -4.92 -26.08
N SER A 78 19.07 -5.12 -27.13
CA SER A 78 18.93 -4.50 -28.45
C SER A 78 17.49 -4.65 -28.97
N ARG A 79 16.65 -3.64 -28.74
CA ARG A 79 15.30 -3.54 -29.31
C ARG A 79 15.44 -2.92 -30.70
N TRP A 80 15.57 -3.77 -31.71
CA TRP A 80 15.31 -3.39 -33.09
C TRP A 80 13.84 -2.98 -33.19
N THR A 81 13.57 -1.68 -33.18
CA THR A 81 12.22 -1.13 -33.38
C THR A 81 11.96 -0.98 -34.88
N ILE A 82 11.06 -1.77 -35.46
CA ILE A 82 10.51 -1.53 -36.80
C ILE A 82 9.33 -0.57 -36.65
N PRO A 83 9.35 0.63 -37.26
CA PRO A 83 8.25 1.58 -37.15
C PRO A 83 6.99 1.02 -37.85
N GLY A 84 5.89 0.88 -37.09
CA GLY A 84 4.59 0.41 -37.59
C GLY A 84 4.12 -0.95 -37.08
N PHE A 85 4.96 -1.71 -36.36
CA PHE A 85 4.60 -3.03 -35.79
C PHE A 85 4.67 -3.10 -34.25
N ASP A 86 4.91 -1.97 -33.59
CA ASP A 86 5.15 -1.90 -32.14
C ASP A 86 3.95 -2.34 -31.27
N ASP A 87 2.72 -2.20 -31.78
CA ASP A 87 1.50 -2.56 -31.03
C ASP A 87 1.12 -4.04 -31.10
N VAL A 88 1.79 -4.84 -31.96
CA VAL A 88 1.48 -6.27 -32.14
C VAL A 88 2.37 -7.17 -31.29
N LEU A 89 3.59 -6.73 -30.98
CA LEU A 89 4.58 -7.51 -30.23
C LEU A 89 4.86 -6.96 -28.82
N GLY A 90 4.13 -5.92 -28.41
CA GLY A 90 4.23 -5.35 -27.08
C GLY A 90 3.66 -6.28 -26.01
N THR A 91 4.55 -7.06 -25.37
CA THR A 91 4.34 -7.64 -24.03
C THR A 91 4.20 -6.52 -23.00
N GLY A 92 3.05 -5.85 -23.03
CA GLY A 92 2.57 -4.96 -21.98
C GLY A 92 1.35 -5.61 -21.36
N ASN A 93 1.39 -5.82 -20.05
CA ASN A 93 0.32 -6.38 -19.23
C ASN A 93 -0.92 -5.45 -19.23
N ARG A 94 -1.61 -5.33 -20.37
CA ARG A 94 -2.83 -4.54 -20.53
C ARG A 94 -3.98 -5.37 -19.96
N ARG A 95 -4.57 -4.89 -18.87
CA ARG A 95 -5.78 -5.43 -18.21
C ARG A 95 -6.79 -5.90 -19.27
N SER A 96 -7.25 -7.14 -19.15
CA SER A 96 -8.28 -7.74 -20.01
C SER A 96 -9.56 -6.90 -19.97
N SER A 97 -9.68 -5.96 -20.91
CA SER A 97 -10.89 -5.21 -21.18
C SER A 97 -11.79 -6.07 -22.07
N ASN A 98 -13.02 -6.33 -21.64
CA ASN A 98 -14.03 -7.03 -22.45
C ASN A 98 -14.53 -6.22 -23.67
N ARG A 99 -13.97 -5.02 -23.92
CA ARG A 99 -14.30 -4.21 -25.09
C ARG A 99 -13.34 -4.54 -26.22
N GLN A 100 -13.82 -5.31 -27.18
CA GLN A 100 -13.11 -5.58 -28.43
C GLN A 100 -12.90 -4.27 -29.19
N THR A 101 -11.66 -3.99 -29.57
CA THR A 101 -11.35 -2.85 -30.43
C THR A 101 -11.67 -3.18 -31.88
N VAL A 102 -11.94 -2.16 -32.70
CA VAL A 102 -12.25 -2.33 -34.13
C VAL A 102 -11.10 -3.03 -34.88
N ALA A 103 -9.86 -2.76 -34.46
CA ALA A 103 -8.67 -3.42 -34.97
C ALA A 103 -8.64 -4.92 -34.62
N GLU A 104 -8.99 -5.27 -33.38
CA GLU A 104 -9.09 -6.68 -32.95
C GLU A 104 -10.17 -7.43 -33.75
N ALA A 105 -11.31 -6.80 -34.03
CA ALA A 105 -12.37 -7.38 -34.86
C ALA A 105 -11.92 -7.62 -36.31
N ALA A 106 -11.13 -6.70 -36.89
CA ALA A 106 -10.58 -6.83 -38.23
C ALA A 106 -9.51 -7.95 -38.30
N ILE A 107 -8.62 -8.03 -37.32
CA ILE A 107 -7.60 -9.11 -37.27
C ILE A 107 -8.28 -10.46 -37.09
N LYS A 108 -9.26 -10.56 -36.19
CA LYS A 108 -10.00 -11.80 -35.92
C LYS A 108 -10.82 -12.26 -37.12
N SER A 109 -11.34 -11.34 -37.93
CA SER A 109 -12.07 -11.68 -39.15
C SER A 109 -11.14 -12.20 -40.25
N VAL A 110 -9.94 -11.64 -40.41
CA VAL A 110 -8.91 -12.14 -41.33
C VAL A 110 -8.41 -13.52 -40.90
N VAL A 111 -8.15 -13.73 -39.61
CA VAL A 111 -7.74 -15.05 -39.10
C VAL A 111 -8.83 -16.11 -39.33
N ARG A 112 -10.10 -15.76 -39.09
CA ARG A 112 -11.23 -16.68 -39.29
C ARG A 112 -11.48 -16.99 -40.77
N SER A 113 -11.29 -16.02 -41.67
CA SER A 113 -11.46 -16.22 -43.11
C SER A 113 -10.33 -17.05 -43.72
N VAL A 114 -9.08 -16.81 -43.31
CA VAL A 114 -7.92 -17.59 -43.75
C VAL A 114 -7.96 -19.02 -43.20
N GLY A 115 -8.33 -19.20 -41.91
CA GLY A 115 -8.40 -20.52 -41.29
C GLY A 115 -9.47 -21.44 -41.88
N SER A 116 -10.64 -20.91 -42.23
CA SER A 116 -11.76 -21.71 -42.77
C SER A 116 -11.65 -22.00 -44.28
N SER A 117 -11.01 -21.10 -45.04
CA SER A 117 -10.80 -21.27 -46.49
C SER A 117 -9.65 -22.22 -46.80
N VAL A 118 -8.51 -22.06 -46.11
CA VAL A 118 -7.35 -22.96 -46.25
C VAL A 118 -7.69 -24.36 -45.71
N GLY A 119 -8.43 -24.46 -44.60
CA GLY A 119 -8.83 -25.75 -44.02
C GLY A 119 -9.72 -26.59 -44.94
N ARG A 120 -10.70 -25.99 -45.62
CA ARG A 120 -11.57 -26.72 -46.57
C ARG A 120 -10.85 -27.12 -47.85
N ALA A 121 -9.90 -26.30 -48.32
CA ALA A 121 -9.06 -26.62 -49.46
C ALA A 121 -8.12 -27.80 -49.18
N ILE A 122 -7.52 -27.84 -47.98
CA ILE A 122 -6.64 -28.94 -47.56
C ILE A 122 -7.42 -30.25 -47.37
N VAL A 123 -8.59 -30.19 -46.71
CA VAL A 123 -9.43 -31.38 -46.48
C VAL A 123 -9.94 -31.98 -47.79
N ARG A 124 -10.31 -31.16 -48.78
CA ARG A 124 -10.78 -31.66 -50.08
C ARG A 124 -9.63 -32.00 -51.04
N GLY A 125 -8.48 -31.34 -50.91
CA GLY A 125 -7.30 -31.57 -51.75
C GLY A 125 -6.48 -32.80 -51.36
N ILE A 126 -6.31 -33.06 -50.06
CA ILE A 126 -5.50 -34.18 -49.55
C ILE A 126 -6.36 -35.42 -49.27
N LEU A 127 -7.60 -35.25 -48.76
CA LEU A 127 -8.49 -36.37 -48.42
C LEU A 127 -9.47 -36.75 -49.55
N GLY A 128 -9.74 -35.82 -50.49
CA GLY A 128 -10.69 -36.03 -51.58
C GLY A 128 -10.17 -36.88 -52.74
N SER A 129 -8.85 -37.05 -52.87
CA SER A 129 -8.24 -37.90 -53.91
C SER A 129 -8.18 -39.39 -53.55
N LEU A 130 -8.48 -39.76 -52.30
CA LEU A 130 -8.45 -41.15 -51.82
C LEU A 130 -9.83 -41.81 -51.70
N SER A 131 -10.93 -41.06 -51.79
CA SER A 131 -12.30 -41.59 -51.60
C SER A 131 -13.10 -41.78 -52.90
N ARG A 132 -12.53 -41.54 -54.08
CA ARG A 132 -13.20 -41.80 -55.38
C ARG A 132 -12.54 -42.97 -56.08
N GLY A 133 -12.79 -44.16 -55.56
CA GLY A 133 -12.24 -45.41 -56.05
C GLY A 133 -13.10 -46.60 -55.64
N ARG A 134 -14.37 -46.60 -56.07
CA ARG A 134 -15.19 -47.73 -56.51
C ARG A 134 -16.62 -47.29 -56.74
#